data_AF-A0A059X7L9-F1
#
_entry.id   AF-A0A059X7L9-F1
#
_cell.length_a   1.000
_cell.length_b   1.000
_cell.length_c   1.000
_cell.angle_alpha   90.00
_cell.angle_beta   90.00
_cell.angle_gamma   90.00
#
_symmetry.space_group_name_H-M   'P 1'
#
loop_
_entity.id
_entity.type
_entity.pdbx_description
1 polymer ?
#
loop_
_entity_poly.entity_id
_entity_poly.type
_entity_poly.pdbx_seq_one_letter_code
_entity_poly.pdbx_strand_id
1 'polypeptide(L)'
;AARPSPDTPGGSSSINRGKQRFSDVGCALCHTPTLRTPANTTVAALADKPVNLYSDVALHAMGPGLADDILQGNARGDEFRTAPLWGLGKRIFFLHDGRTSNLIDAIRAHKSDGNSKFGPSEANQVIDKFNRLDEGDKQDLLNFLRSL
;
A
#
# COMPACT_ATOMS: atom_id res chain seq x y z
N ALA A 1 -4.30 16.05 -6.27
CA ALA A 1 -3.72 14.69 -6.17
C ALA A 1 -3.57 14.14 -7.57
N ALA A 2 -2.49 13.38 -7.85
CA ALA A 2 -2.39 12.64 -9.11
C ALA A 2 -3.64 11.76 -9.24
N ARG A 3 -4.45 11.97 -10.28
CA ARG A 3 -5.59 11.09 -10.57
C ARG A 3 -5.01 9.82 -11.18
N PRO A 4 -5.42 8.63 -10.70
CA PRO A 4 -5.05 7.41 -11.35
C PRO A 4 -5.46 7.43 -12.83
N SER A 5 -4.63 6.86 -13.70
CA SER A 5 -4.99 6.70 -15.10
C SER A 5 -6.21 5.76 -15.22
N PRO A 6 -7.22 6.10 -16.04
CA PRO A 6 -8.40 5.26 -16.20
C PRO A 6 -8.18 4.07 -17.15
N ASP A 7 -7.10 4.05 -17.92
CA ASP A 7 -6.89 3.10 -19.02
C ASP A 7 -5.44 2.62 -19.20
N THR A 8 -4.47 3.21 -18.49
CA THR A 8 -3.06 2.89 -18.65
C THR A 8 -2.40 2.53 -17.32
N PRO A 9 -1.64 1.42 -17.23
CA PRO A 9 -1.46 0.38 -18.25
C PRO A 9 -2.61 -0.65 -18.26
N GLY A 10 -2.74 -1.39 -19.37
CA GLY A 10 -3.60 -2.59 -19.44
C GLY A 10 -5.08 -2.37 -19.75
N GLY A 11 -5.53 -1.12 -19.91
CA GLY A 11 -6.92 -0.80 -20.23
C GLY A 11 -7.84 -0.68 -19.01
N SER A 12 -8.96 -0.01 -19.20
CA SER A 12 -9.93 0.29 -18.13
C SER A 12 -10.50 -0.97 -17.47
N SER A 13 -10.74 -2.04 -18.23
CA SER A 13 -11.21 -3.31 -17.70
C SER A 13 -10.19 -3.96 -16.76
N SER A 14 -8.92 -3.95 -17.11
CA SER A 14 -7.83 -4.50 -16.28
C SER A 14 -7.68 -3.70 -14.99
N ILE A 15 -7.65 -2.37 -15.09
CA ILE A 15 -7.54 -1.46 -13.94
C ILE A 15 -8.73 -1.62 -12.98
N ASN A 16 -9.95 -1.74 -13.50
CA ASN A 16 -11.14 -1.93 -12.66
C ASN A 16 -11.13 -3.29 -11.94
N ARG A 17 -10.74 -4.38 -12.63
CA ARG A 17 -10.57 -5.69 -11.98
C ARG A 17 -9.45 -5.65 -10.94
N GLY A 18 -8.33 -5.00 -11.24
CA GLY A 18 -7.22 -4.83 -10.31
C GLY A 18 -7.61 -4.05 -9.06
N LYS A 19 -8.41 -2.99 -9.20
CA LYS A 19 -8.97 -2.25 -8.07
C LYS A 19 -9.87 -3.14 -7.20
N GLN A 20 -10.67 -4.02 -7.80
CA GLN A 20 -11.47 -4.99 -7.05
C GLN A 20 -10.56 -5.99 -6.32
N ARG A 21 -9.55 -6.55 -7.00
CA ARG A 21 -8.58 -7.48 -6.39
C ARG A 21 -7.82 -6.87 -5.23
N PHE A 22 -7.47 -5.58 -5.32
CA PHE A 22 -6.83 -4.84 -4.24
C PHE A 22 -7.67 -4.88 -2.95
N SER A 23 -9.00 -4.74 -3.06
CA SER A 23 -9.92 -4.89 -1.93
C SER A 23 -10.09 -6.35 -1.51
N ASP A 24 -10.31 -7.28 -2.44
CA ASP A 24 -10.57 -8.70 -2.15
C ASP A 24 -9.40 -9.39 -1.42
N VAL A 25 -8.16 -9.07 -1.83
CA VAL A 25 -6.93 -9.58 -1.21
C VAL A 25 -6.75 -9.02 0.20
N GLY A 26 -7.28 -7.83 0.46
CA GLY A 26 -7.14 -7.12 1.73
C GLY A 26 -6.06 -6.04 1.74
N CYS A 27 -5.48 -5.67 0.59
CA CYS A 27 -4.51 -4.56 0.52
C CYS A 27 -5.11 -3.25 1.07
N ALA A 28 -6.41 -3.06 0.84
CA ALA A 28 -7.17 -1.90 1.31
C ALA A 28 -7.31 -1.78 2.84
N LEU A 29 -6.93 -2.79 3.63
CA LEU A 29 -6.99 -2.73 5.09
C LEU A 29 -6.01 -1.69 5.66
N CYS A 30 -4.80 -1.62 5.10
CA CYS A 30 -3.80 -0.60 5.45
C CYS A 30 -3.76 0.50 4.38
N HIS A 31 -3.80 0.12 3.09
CA HIS A 31 -3.83 1.08 1.99
C HIS A 31 -5.26 1.56 1.68
N THR A 32 -5.91 2.14 2.70
CA THR A 32 -7.30 2.60 2.67
C THR A 32 -7.54 3.56 1.50
N PRO A 33 -8.46 3.26 0.55
CA PRO A 33 -8.61 4.04 -0.68
C PRO A 33 -8.87 5.53 -0.48
N THR A 34 -9.71 5.89 0.49
CA THR A 34 -10.14 7.27 0.71
C THR A 34 -10.26 7.56 2.20
N LEU A 35 -9.62 8.65 2.64
CA LEU A 35 -9.90 9.32 3.92
C LEU A 35 -10.71 10.60 3.66
N ARG A 36 -11.35 11.16 4.68
CA ARG A 36 -12.00 12.48 4.58
C ARG A 36 -11.34 13.44 5.56
N THR A 37 -11.11 14.67 5.10
CA THR A 37 -10.67 15.74 6.00
C THR A 37 -11.79 16.07 7.01
N PRO A 38 -11.47 16.57 8.21
CA PRO A 38 -12.48 16.96 9.18
C PRO A 38 -13.43 18.01 8.62
N ALA A 39 -14.73 17.86 8.91
CA ALA A 39 -15.72 18.88 8.57
C ALA A 39 -15.45 20.20 9.33
N ASN A 40 -14.97 20.10 10.57
CA ASN A 40 -14.60 21.24 11.41
C ASN A 40 -13.11 21.58 11.25
N THR A 41 -12.76 22.24 10.15
CA THR A 41 -11.39 22.72 9.87
C THR A 41 -11.36 24.24 9.74
N THR A 42 -10.22 24.86 10.07
CA THR A 42 -10.00 26.30 9.97
C THR A 42 -9.97 26.80 8.52
N VAL A 43 -9.72 25.91 7.56
CA VAL A 43 -9.67 26.24 6.14
C VAL A 43 -10.92 25.68 5.46
N ALA A 44 -11.93 26.52 5.23
CA ALA A 44 -13.22 26.09 4.66
C ALA A 44 -13.11 25.30 3.35
N ALA A 45 -12.12 25.62 2.50
CA ALA A 45 -11.87 24.89 1.27
C ALA A 45 -11.45 23.42 1.48
N LEU A 46 -10.92 23.09 2.67
CA LEU A 46 -10.52 21.74 3.06
C LEU A 46 -11.58 21.02 3.88
N ALA A 47 -12.76 21.59 4.15
CA ALA A 47 -13.79 20.91 4.93
C ALA A 47 -14.42 19.75 4.15
N ASP A 48 -14.52 18.58 4.81
CA ASP A 48 -15.21 17.38 4.34
C ASP A 48 -14.80 16.89 2.94
N LYS A 49 -13.51 17.05 2.60
CA LYS A 49 -12.95 16.68 1.30
C LYS A 49 -12.46 15.24 1.28
N PRO A 50 -12.81 14.46 0.23
CA PRO A 50 -12.23 13.14 0.04
C PRO A 50 -10.74 13.27 -0.34
N VAL A 51 -9.91 12.42 0.27
CA VAL A 51 -8.48 12.33 0.02
C VAL A 51 -8.15 10.89 -0.37
N ASN A 52 -7.94 10.66 -1.66
CA ASN A 52 -7.71 9.32 -2.23
C ASN A 52 -6.24 8.90 -2.09
N LEU A 53 -5.78 8.73 -0.85
CA LEU A 53 -4.38 8.46 -0.50
C LEU A 53 -3.96 7.02 -0.78
N TYR A 54 -4.90 6.07 -0.68
CA TYR A 54 -4.58 4.64 -0.57
C TYR A 54 -3.62 4.38 0.59
N SER A 55 -3.97 4.92 1.76
CA SER A 55 -3.25 4.83 3.02
C SER A 55 -4.16 5.27 4.15
N ASP A 56 -4.11 4.55 5.26
CA ASP A 56 -4.72 4.91 6.54
C ASP A 56 -3.83 5.81 7.40
N VAL A 57 -2.61 6.12 6.94
CA VAL A 57 -1.56 6.88 7.62
C VAL A 57 -1.21 6.36 9.03
N ALA A 58 -1.59 5.12 9.36
CA ALA A 58 -1.28 4.48 10.63
C ALA A 58 0.10 3.79 10.58
N LEU A 59 0.65 3.50 11.76
CA LEU A 59 1.84 2.66 11.92
C LEU A 59 1.42 1.19 11.95
N HIS A 60 2.17 0.34 11.26
CA HIS A 60 1.96 -1.12 11.24
C HIS A 60 3.27 -1.85 11.47
N ALA A 61 3.22 -2.93 12.23
CA ALA A 61 4.34 -3.84 12.39
C ALA A 61 4.57 -4.64 11.10
N MET A 62 5.65 -4.31 10.40
CA MET A 62 6.06 -4.96 9.14
C MET A 62 7.00 -6.15 9.36
N GLY A 63 7.39 -6.38 10.62
CA GLY A 63 8.23 -7.48 11.04
C GLY A 63 9.70 -7.39 10.57
N PRO A 64 10.51 -8.39 10.92
CA PRO A 64 11.96 -8.41 10.69
C PRO A 64 12.42 -8.13 9.25
N GLY A 65 11.66 -8.59 8.25
CA GLY A 65 12.03 -8.46 6.83
C GLY A 65 12.13 -7.02 6.34
N LEU A 66 11.41 -6.10 7.00
CA LEU A 66 11.42 -4.66 6.71
C LEU A 66 11.94 -3.82 7.87
N ALA A 67 12.41 -4.42 8.96
CA ALA A 67 12.96 -3.66 10.07
C ALA A 67 14.26 -2.94 9.68
N ASP A 68 14.42 -1.70 10.11
CA ASP A 68 15.66 -0.91 10.00
C ASP A 68 16.34 -0.67 11.36
N ASP A 69 15.71 -1.15 12.44
CA ASP A 69 16.15 -1.00 13.83
C ASP A 69 16.20 0.46 14.34
N ILE A 70 15.63 1.41 13.59
CA ILE A 70 15.60 2.82 13.95
C ILE A 70 14.34 3.12 14.77
N LEU A 71 14.52 3.58 16.01
CA LEU A 71 13.41 4.02 16.85
C LEU A 71 13.02 5.47 16.54
N GLN A 72 11.72 5.71 16.35
CA GLN A 72 11.18 7.05 16.10
C GLN A 72 10.06 7.37 17.09
N GLY A 73 10.43 8.01 18.21
CA GLY A 73 9.49 8.26 19.31
C GLY A 73 9.03 6.93 19.91
N ASN A 74 7.72 6.65 19.83
CA ASN A 74 7.15 5.39 20.32
C ASN A 74 7.14 4.27 19.27
N ALA A 75 7.45 4.57 18.00
CA ALA A 75 7.50 3.56 16.94
C ALA A 75 8.74 2.67 17.09
N ARG A 76 8.54 1.36 16.99
CA ARG A 76 9.59 0.35 16.96
C ARG A 76 10.27 0.35 15.58
N GLY A 77 11.48 -0.23 15.52
CA GLY A 77 12.26 -0.31 14.27
C GLY A 77 11.68 -1.20 13.18
N ASP A 78 10.54 -1.86 13.40
CA ASP A 78 9.76 -2.61 12.41
C ASP A 78 8.39 -1.97 12.13
N GLU A 79 8.08 -0.82 12.73
CA GLU A 79 6.81 -0.12 12.54
C GLU A 79 6.95 1.00 11.52
N PHE A 80 6.19 0.89 10.43
CA PHE A 80 6.21 1.89 9.37
C PHE A 80 4.83 2.46 9.15
N ARG A 81 4.80 3.77 8.85
CA ARG A 81 3.57 4.41 8.41
C ARG A 81 3.20 3.91 7.03
N THR A 82 1.95 3.53 6.80
CA THR A 82 1.48 3.16 5.47
C THR A 82 1.72 4.30 4.48
N ALA A 83 2.64 4.12 3.53
CA ALA A 83 2.92 5.13 2.54
C ALA A 83 1.72 5.31 1.59
N PRO A 84 1.26 6.55 1.32
CA PRO A 84 0.23 6.81 0.32
C PRO A 84 0.64 6.29 -1.06
N LEU A 85 -0.24 5.51 -1.72
CA LEU A 85 0.01 4.95 -3.05
C LEU A 85 -0.39 5.88 -4.20
N TRP A 86 -0.94 7.06 -3.92
CA TRP A 86 -1.15 8.06 -4.96
C TRP A 86 0.17 8.42 -5.70
N GLY A 87 0.19 8.33 -7.02
CA GLY A 87 1.40 8.50 -7.83
C GLY A 87 2.39 7.33 -7.75
N LEU A 88 2.01 6.16 -7.22
CA LEU A 88 2.87 4.97 -7.17
C LEU A 88 3.41 4.59 -8.56
N GLY A 89 2.63 4.74 -9.62
CA GLY A 89 3.03 4.45 -11.00
C GLY A 89 4.17 5.32 -11.54
N LYS A 90 4.55 6.39 -10.82
CA LYS A 90 5.68 7.26 -11.16
C LYS A 90 6.91 7.02 -10.28
N ARG A 91 6.84 6.12 -9.30
CA ARG A 91 7.98 5.78 -8.44
C ARG A 91 8.90 4.78 -9.11
N ILE A 92 10.20 4.97 -8.92
CA ILE A 92 11.26 4.12 -9.49
C ILE A 92 11.68 3.03 -8.49
N PHE A 93 11.78 3.37 -7.20
CA PHE A 93 12.16 2.46 -6.12
C PHE A 93 11.06 2.38 -5.07
N PHE A 94 10.92 1.20 -4.45
CA PHE A 94 9.89 0.87 -3.48
C PHE A 94 10.48 0.49 -2.12
N LEU A 95 9.60 0.45 -1.12
CA LEU A 95 9.94 0.27 0.31
C LEU A 95 10.69 1.48 0.89
N HIS A 96 10.84 1.52 2.21
CA HIS A 96 11.42 2.67 2.91
C HIS A 96 12.92 2.85 2.60
N ASP A 97 13.60 1.77 2.22
CA ASP A 97 15.03 1.73 1.92
C ASP A 97 15.34 1.67 0.42
N GLY A 98 14.31 1.69 -0.44
CA GLY A 98 14.49 1.72 -1.89
C GLY A 98 15.11 0.45 -2.48
N ARG A 99 15.12 -0.69 -1.76
CA ARG A 99 15.88 -1.89 -2.16
C ARG A 99 15.44 -2.55 -3.47
N THR A 100 14.27 -2.21 -4.00
CA THR A 100 13.74 -2.83 -5.23
C THR A 100 12.99 -1.83 -6.12
N SER A 101 13.10 -2.02 -7.44
CA SER A 101 12.28 -1.34 -8.46
C SER A 101 11.18 -2.26 -9.03
N ASN A 102 11.04 -3.47 -8.50
CA ASN A 102 10.04 -4.44 -8.91
C ASN A 102 8.86 -4.43 -7.94
N LEU A 103 7.68 -4.13 -8.44
CA LEU A 103 6.46 -4.01 -7.64
C LEU A 103 6.03 -5.34 -7.01
N ILE A 104 6.26 -6.47 -7.68
CA ILE A 104 5.95 -7.79 -7.12
C ILE A 104 6.87 -8.09 -5.93
N ASP A 105 8.15 -7.76 -6.05
CA ASP A 105 9.12 -7.95 -4.97
C ASP A 105 8.77 -7.04 -3.78
N ALA A 106 8.37 -5.80 -4.04
CA ALA A 106 7.88 -4.89 -3.02
C ALA A 106 6.65 -5.42 -2.30
N ILE A 107 5.64 -5.94 -3.03
CA ILE A 107 4.45 -6.56 -2.44
C ILE A 107 4.85 -7.75 -1.56
N ARG A 108 5.68 -8.66 -2.07
CA ARG A 108 6.11 -9.86 -1.33
C ARG A 108 6.93 -9.52 -0.09
N ALA A 109 7.73 -8.46 -0.13
CA ALA A 109 8.54 -8.00 1.01
C ALA A 109 7.71 -7.57 2.23
N HIS A 110 6.40 -7.35 2.06
CA HIS A 110 5.52 -7.11 3.21
C HIS A 110 5.30 -8.37 4.05
N LYS A 111 5.66 -9.56 3.57
CA LYS A 111 5.59 -10.80 4.34
C LYS A 111 6.88 -11.00 5.13
N SER A 112 6.75 -11.19 6.44
CA SER A 112 7.85 -11.55 7.33
C SER A 112 7.35 -12.39 8.48
N ASP A 113 7.99 -13.53 8.72
CA ASP A 113 7.84 -14.24 9.99
C ASP A 113 8.49 -13.42 11.11
N GLY A 114 8.05 -13.65 12.35
CA GLY A 114 8.65 -13.02 13.52
C GLY A 114 10.03 -13.60 13.84
N ASN A 115 10.79 -12.88 14.65
CA ASN A 115 12.06 -13.36 15.20
C ASN A 115 12.14 -13.04 16.71
N SER A 116 13.35 -13.14 17.30
CA SER A 116 13.56 -12.85 18.73
C SER A 116 13.34 -11.38 19.11
N LYS A 117 13.34 -10.46 18.15
CA LYS A 117 13.24 -9.01 18.36
C LYS A 117 11.88 -8.44 17.98
N PHE A 118 11.30 -8.90 16.87
CA PHE A 118 10.08 -8.36 16.29
C PHE A 118 9.04 -9.45 16.05
N GLY A 119 7.76 -9.06 16.11
CA GLY A 119 6.65 -9.93 15.76
C GLY A 119 6.58 -10.23 14.27
N PRO A 120 5.69 -11.14 13.84
CA PRO A 120 5.40 -11.33 12.43
C PRO A 120 4.76 -10.07 11.83
N SER A 121 4.95 -9.87 10.52
CA SER A 121 4.28 -8.80 9.78
C SER A 121 2.76 -8.93 9.83
N GLU A 122 2.08 -7.81 10.08
CA GLU A 122 0.61 -7.72 10.00
C GLU A 122 0.08 -8.07 8.60
N ALA A 123 0.90 -7.85 7.55
CA ALA A 123 0.49 -8.09 6.17
C ALA A 123 0.60 -9.56 5.73
N ASN A 124 1.07 -10.47 6.59
CA ASN A 124 1.34 -11.87 6.21
C ASN A 124 0.17 -12.57 5.52
N GLN A 125 -1.05 -12.45 6.06
CA GLN A 125 -2.24 -13.07 5.47
C GLN A 125 -2.65 -12.42 4.14
N VAL A 126 -2.44 -11.11 3.99
CA VAL A 126 -2.71 -10.37 2.75
C VAL A 126 -1.77 -10.85 1.65
N ILE A 127 -0.48 -11.03 1.98
CA ILE A 127 0.50 -11.53 1.01
C ILE A 127 0.25 -12.99 0.64
N ASP A 128 -0.23 -13.83 1.57
CA ASP A 128 -0.65 -15.19 1.25
C ASP A 128 -1.82 -15.24 0.28
N LYS A 129 -2.81 -14.35 0.44
CA LYS A 129 -3.92 -14.20 -0.51
C LYS A 129 -3.42 -13.71 -1.88
N PHE A 130 -2.54 -12.72 -1.91
CA PHE A 130 -1.92 -12.24 -3.16
C PHE A 130 -1.18 -13.36 -3.91
N ASN A 131 -0.39 -14.17 -3.20
CA ASN A 131 0.37 -15.26 -3.81
C ASN A 131 -0.52 -16.35 -4.42
N ARG A 132 -1.74 -16.54 -3.90
CA ARG A 132 -2.74 -17.50 -4.39
C ARG A 132 -3.55 -17.01 -5.59
N LEU A 133 -3.48 -15.73 -5.95
CA LEU A 133 -4.10 -15.24 -7.18
C LEU A 133 -3.46 -15.93 -8.39
N ASP A 134 -4.25 -16.13 -9.44
CA ASP A 134 -3.70 -16.49 -10.74
C ASP A 134 -2.91 -15.32 -11.34
N GLU A 135 -2.14 -15.60 -12.39
CA GLU A 135 -1.26 -14.60 -13.00
C GLU A 135 -2.04 -13.46 -13.70
N GLY A 136 -3.28 -13.72 -14.15
CA GLY A 136 -4.14 -12.69 -14.73
C GLY A 136 -4.61 -11.69 -13.68
N ASP A 137 -5.09 -12.19 -12.55
CA ASP A 137 -5.52 -11.40 -11.40
C ASP A 137 -4.35 -10.61 -10.79
N LYS A 138 -3.15 -11.22 -10.70
CA LYS A 138 -1.93 -10.50 -10.31
C LYS A 138 -1.62 -9.37 -11.28
N GLN A 139 -1.69 -9.63 -12.59
CA GLN A 139 -1.39 -8.62 -13.60
C GLN A 139 -2.41 -7.47 -13.58
N ASP A 140 -3.69 -7.76 -13.38
CA ASP A 140 -4.73 -6.73 -13.22
C ASP A 140 -4.46 -5.86 -11.98
N LEU A 141 -4.13 -6.47 -10.84
CA LEU A 141 -3.74 -5.75 -9.62
C LEU A 141 -2.51 -4.86 -9.85
N LEU A 142 -1.47 -5.37 -10.53
CA LEU A 142 -0.27 -4.58 -10.85
C LEU A 142 -0.58 -3.42 -11.80
N ASN A 143 -1.49 -3.61 -12.77
CA ASN A 143 -1.92 -2.55 -13.67
C ASN A 143 -2.67 -1.45 -12.91
N PHE A 144 -3.56 -1.83 -12.00
CA PHE A 144 -4.20 -0.88 -11.10
C PHE A 144 -3.18 -0.10 -10.28
N LEU A 145 -2.23 -0.76 -9.62
CA LEU A 145 -1.19 -0.09 -8.84
C LEU A 145 -0.32 0.86 -9.66
N ARG A 146 0.03 0.48 -10.90
CA ARG A 146 0.78 1.35 -11.84
C ARG A 146 -0.05 2.49 -12.41
N SER A 147 -1.38 2.39 -12.37
CA SER A 147 -2.26 3.46 -12.77
C SER A 147 -2.28 4.60 -11.74
N LEU A 148 -1.96 4.32 -10.47
CA LEU A 148 -2.02 5.27 -9.35
C LEU A 148 -1.00 6.40 -9.44
#